data_AF-A0A818QUS8-F1
#
_entry.id   AF-A0A818QUS8-F1
#
_cell.length_a   1.000
_cell.length_b   1.000
_cell.length_c   1.000
_cell.angle_alpha   90.00
_cell.angle_beta   90.00
_cell.angle_gamma   90.00
#
_symmetry.space_group_name_H-M   'P 1'
#
loop_
_entity.id
_entity.type
_entity.pdbx_description
1 polymer ?
#
loop_
_entity_poly.entity_id
_entity_poly.type
_entity_poly.pdbx_seq_one_letter_code
_entity_poly.pdbx_strand_id
1 'polypeptide(L)'
;MEKTEAYECLHQNDPLPNLIESTNKYLLKLRLDNWITQKQYEQLSIKKDEVELAHLFYLSKAHKPGTPLRSIVSGLKHPTIKISRFLDELLRPLFDRMASSTTVTSGIEVIKQLYEWSKRNARQDTLICTMDVIDLYTMIPQTEGILAIKKMLDYLNLKQINGLKIETIIRLCRFVVRNNYFSYDSKYYHQIRGGAMGSPLTLTIANAYMFFFERDIVKQINNSNGLYIRYIDDIFITINWSSQHLEKQIDRWNKFDLNIKLKAEVFHEKVQWLDNAFHSNQKS
;
A
#
# COMPACT_ATOMS: atom_id res chain seq x y z
N MET A 1 -11.91 -18.68 5.12
CA MET A 1 -11.62 -17.64 4.11
C MET A 1 -12.77 -17.67 3.11
N GLU A 2 -13.57 -16.61 3.00
CA GLU A 2 -14.55 -16.51 1.90
C GLU A 2 -13.81 -16.66 0.57
N LYS A 3 -14.47 -17.21 -0.47
CA LYS A 3 -13.90 -17.29 -1.82
C LYS A 3 -13.71 -15.86 -2.34
N THR A 4 -12.55 -15.29 -2.11
CA THR A 4 -12.12 -14.07 -2.81
C THR A 4 -11.40 -14.47 -4.08
N GLU A 5 -11.50 -13.67 -5.13
CA GLU A 5 -10.72 -13.85 -6.36
C GLU A 5 -9.20 -13.59 -6.16
N ALA A 6 -8.78 -13.36 -4.91
CA ALA A 6 -7.40 -13.03 -4.58
C ALA A 6 -6.52 -14.24 -4.28
N TYR A 7 -7.11 -15.40 -3.99
CA TYR A 7 -6.39 -16.58 -3.53
C TYR A 7 -6.82 -17.85 -4.25
N GLU A 8 -5.83 -18.66 -4.62
CA GLU A 8 -6.02 -20.01 -5.13
C GLU A 8 -5.60 -21.03 -4.06
N CYS A 9 -6.45 -22.02 -3.78
CA CYS A 9 -6.16 -23.08 -2.81
C CYS A 9 -5.33 -24.18 -3.44
N LEU A 10 -4.16 -24.47 -2.87
CA LEU A 10 -3.25 -25.54 -3.28
C LEU A 10 -3.44 -26.83 -2.46
N HIS A 11 -4.46 -26.85 -1.59
CA HIS A 11 -4.74 -27.95 -0.67
C HIS A 11 -3.52 -28.31 0.21
N GLN A 12 -3.02 -29.53 0.13
CA GLN A 12 -1.95 -30.08 0.98
C GLN A 12 -0.58 -30.08 0.29
N ASN A 13 -0.48 -29.54 -0.93
CA ASN A 13 0.80 -29.42 -1.64
C ASN A 13 1.61 -28.27 -1.06
N ASP A 14 2.57 -28.59 -0.18
CA ASP A 14 3.49 -27.60 0.39
C ASP A 14 4.33 -26.94 -0.72
N PRO A 15 4.15 -25.62 -0.98
CA PRO A 15 4.90 -24.92 -2.01
C PRO A 15 6.31 -24.57 -1.58
N LEU A 16 6.65 -24.67 -0.28
CA LEU A 16 7.91 -24.15 0.27
C LEU A 16 9.16 -24.73 -0.41
N PRO A 17 9.32 -26.06 -0.62
CA PRO A 17 10.52 -26.60 -1.27
C PRO A 17 10.74 -26.04 -2.68
N ASN A 18 9.68 -26.02 -3.50
CA ASN A 18 9.72 -25.49 -4.87
C ASN A 18 9.95 -23.98 -4.90
N LEU A 19 9.38 -23.26 -3.93
CA LEU A 19 9.55 -21.82 -3.80
C LEU A 19 10.99 -21.44 -3.44
N ILE A 20 11.65 -22.21 -2.58
CA ILE A 20 13.08 -22.03 -2.25
C ILE A 20 13.94 -22.25 -3.48
N GLU A 21 13.75 -23.39 -4.16
CA GLU A 21 14.51 -23.73 -5.36
C GLU A 21 14.34 -22.67 -6.46
N SER A 22 13.09 -22.32 -6.78
CA SER A 22 12.78 -21.34 -7.82
C SER A 22 13.31 -19.95 -7.50
N THR A 23 13.29 -19.53 -6.23
CA THR A 23 13.89 -18.25 -5.79
C THR A 23 15.39 -18.20 -6.03
N ASN A 24 16.12 -19.20 -5.55
CA ASN A 24 17.57 -19.25 -5.73
C ASN A 24 17.97 -19.41 -7.21
N LYS A 25 17.26 -20.25 -7.96
CA LYS A 25 17.46 -20.42 -9.41
C LYS A 25 17.22 -19.12 -10.17
N TYR A 26 16.19 -18.36 -9.80
CA TYR A 26 15.90 -17.07 -10.41
C TYR A 26 17.01 -16.04 -10.14
N LEU A 27 17.46 -15.94 -8.89
CA LEU A 27 18.55 -15.03 -8.51
C LEU A 27 19.87 -15.41 -9.20
N LEU A 28 20.20 -16.70 -9.29
CA LEU A 28 21.37 -17.18 -10.00
C LEU A 28 21.31 -16.82 -11.49
N LYS A 29 20.14 -16.98 -12.11
CA LYS A 29 19.95 -16.56 -13.51
C LYS A 29 20.19 -15.05 -13.68
N LEU A 30 19.60 -14.21 -12.83
CA LEU A 30 19.83 -12.77 -12.89
C LEU A 30 21.31 -12.41 -12.73
N ARG A 31 22.05 -13.15 -11.90
CA ARG A 31 23.47 -12.96 -11.68
C ARG A 31 24.32 -13.37 -12.90
N LEU A 32 24.03 -14.51 -13.51
CA LEU A 32 24.74 -15.01 -14.70
C LEU A 32 24.49 -14.12 -15.93
N ASP A 33 23.27 -13.62 -16.06
CA ASP A 33 22.85 -12.70 -17.12
C ASP A 33 23.28 -11.24 -16.84
N ASN A 34 24.04 -10.98 -15.76
CA ASN A 34 24.53 -9.66 -15.34
C ASN A 34 23.42 -8.60 -15.07
N TRP A 35 22.22 -9.03 -14.67
CA TRP A 35 21.17 -8.12 -14.20
C TRP A 35 21.40 -7.64 -12.77
N ILE A 36 22.11 -8.43 -11.95
CA ILE A 36 22.52 -8.10 -10.58
C ILE A 36 24.01 -8.42 -10.37
N THR A 37 24.65 -7.72 -9.43
CA THR A 37 26.05 -7.94 -9.05
C THR A 37 26.22 -9.18 -8.17
N GLN A 38 27.46 -9.64 -7.97
CA GLN A 38 27.79 -10.71 -7.01
C GLN A 38 27.31 -10.37 -5.61
N LYS A 39 27.60 -9.16 -5.15
CA LYS A 39 27.20 -8.68 -3.82
C LYS A 39 25.67 -8.71 -3.65
N GLN A 40 24.93 -8.26 -4.66
CA GLN A 40 23.46 -8.33 -4.63
C GLN A 40 22.96 -9.77 -4.63
N TYR A 41 23.56 -10.65 -5.43
CA TYR A 41 23.21 -12.08 -5.44
C TYR A 41 23.40 -12.71 -4.06
N GLU A 42 24.54 -12.49 -3.41
CA GLU A 42 24.83 -13.00 -2.07
C GLU A 42 23.86 -12.43 -1.01
N GLN A 43 23.54 -11.14 -1.10
CA GLN A 43 22.59 -10.47 -0.21
C GLN A 43 21.16 -11.03 -0.36
N LEU A 44 20.75 -11.35 -1.58
CA LEU A 44 19.37 -11.74 -1.91
C LEU A 44 19.13 -13.25 -1.81
N SER A 45 20.16 -14.06 -1.97
CA SER A 45 20.05 -15.54 -1.94
C SER A 45 19.60 -16.04 -0.59
N ILE A 46 18.89 -17.17 -0.60
CA ILE A 46 18.31 -17.75 0.60
C ILE A 46 18.87 -19.15 0.90
N LYS A 47 18.94 -19.49 2.19
CA LYS A 47 19.23 -20.85 2.66
C LYS A 47 17.93 -21.52 3.14
N LYS A 48 17.89 -22.84 3.12
CA LYS A 48 16.69 -23.61 3.47
C LYS A 48 16.32 -23.47 4.96
N ASP A 49 17.31 -23.30 5.82
CA ASP A 49 17.19 -23.20 7.28
C ASP A 49 16.80 -21.80 7.79
N GLU A 50 16.86 -20.77 6.95
CA GLU A 50 16.49 -19.39 7.33
C GLU A 50 15.08 -18.97 6.87
N VAL A 51 14.40 -19.82 6.08
CA VAL A 51 13.10 -19.49 5.48
C VAL A 51 12.00 -20.44 5.91
N GLU A 52 10.80 -19.90 6.02
CA GLU A 52 9.57 -20.66 6.28
C GLU A 52 8.42 -20.07 5.46
N LEU A 53 7.39 -20.87 5.23
CA LEU A 53 6.20 -20.37 4.55
C LEU A 53 5.46 -19.38 5.46
N ALA A 54 4.90 -18.34 4.87
CA ALA A 54 4.12 -17.39 5.64
C ALA A 54 2.85 -18.05 6.18
N HIS A 55 2.40 -17.65 7.37
CA HIS A 55 1.16 -18.15 7.98
C HIS A 55 0.16 -17.00 8.12
N LEU A 56 -1.06 -17.22 7.62
CA LEU A 56 -2.19 -16.30 7.79
C LEU A 56 -2.86 -16.56 9.13
N PHE A 57 -3.05 -15.52 9.93
CA PHE A 57 -3.86 -15.56 11.15
C PHE A 57 -4.65 -14.25 11.29
N TYR A 58 -5.61 -14.23 12.21
CA TYR A 58 -6.47 -13.07 12.43
C TYR A 58 -6.19 -12.46 13.80
N LEU A 59 -6.07 -11.14 13.84
CA LEU A 59 -6.02 -10.34 15.07
C LEU A 59 -7.31 -9.52 15.17
N SER A 60 -7.81 -9.28 16.38
CA SER A 60 -8.95 -8.39 16.59
C SER A 60 -8.55 -6.92 16.45
N LYS A 61 -9.38 -6.11 15.76
CA LYS A 61 -9.30 -4.65 15.83
C LYS A 61 -10.07 -4.16 17.06
N ALA A 62 -9.46 -4.29 18.24
CA ALA A 62 -10.11 -3.96 19.52
C ALA A 62 -10.61 -2.49 19.63
N HIS A 63 -10.06 -1.58 18.83
CA HIS A 63 -10.43 -0.17 18.80
C HIS A 63 -11.60 0.18 17.86
N LYS A 64 -12.13 -0.77 17.07
CA LYS A 64 -13.29 -0.54 16.18
C LYS A 64 -14.55 -1.18 16.76
N PRO A 65 -15.73 -0.52 16.74
CA PRO A 65 -16.99 -1.12 17.16
C PRO A 65 -17.24 -2.47 16.46
N GLY A 66 -17.70 -3.46 17.22
CA GLY A 66 -17.90 -4.83 16.70
C GLY A 66 -16.63 -5.68 16.59
N THR A 67 -15.47 -5.16 17.02
CA THR A 67 -14.19 -5.89 17.12
C THR A 67 -13.84 -6.70 15.85
N PRO A 68 -13.91 -6.09 14.64
CA PRO A 68 -13.69 -6.82 13.40
C PRO A 68 -12.29 -7.43 13.35
N LEU A 69 -12.16 -8.58 12.69
CA LEU A 69 -10.87 -9.26 12.52
C LEU A 69 -10.02 -8.57 11.44
N ARG A 70 -8.70 -8.57 11.65
CA ARG A 70 -7.67 -8.17 10.69
C ARG A 70 -6.82 -9.39 10.36
N SER A 71 -6.77 -9.76 9.08
CA SER A 71 -5.82 -10.75 8.60
C SER A 71 -4.38 -10.22 8.69
N ILE A 72 -3.49 -11.07 9.18
CA ILE A 72 -2.04 -10.85 9.23
C ILE A 72 -1.36 -12.06 8.59
N VAL A 73 -0.45 -11.81 7.67
CA VAL A 73 0.41 -12.85 7.09
C VAL A 73 1.82 -12.67 7.66
N SER A 74 2.27 -13.63 8.46
CA SER A 74 3.64 -13.61 9.03
C SER A 74 4.66 -13.99 7.96
N GLY A 75 5.12 -13.01 7.18
CA GLY A 75 6.04 -13.21 6.06
C GLY A 75 7.52 -12.91 6.36
N LEU A 76 7.92 -12.73 7.62
CA LEU A 76 9.27 -12.23 7.97
C LEU A 76 10.42 -13.17 7.57
N LYS A 77 10.14 -14.45 7.37
CA LYS A 77 11.06 -15.47 6.86
C LYS A 77 10.61 -16.07 5.52
N HIS A 78 9.67 -15.41 4.84
CA HIS A 78 9.18 -15.91 3.55
C HIS A 78 10.33 -15.96 2.51
N PRO A 79 10.38 -16.94 1.59
CA PRO A 79 11.47 -17.04 0.60
C PRO A 79 11.75 -15.77 -0.23
N THR A 80 10.73 -14.94 -0.45
CA THR A 80 10.88 -13.67 -1.18
C THR A 80 11.22 -12.45 -0.30
N ILE A 81 11.37 -12.61 1.02
CA ILE A 81 11.47 -11.49 1.97
C ILE A 81 12.73 -10.63 1.76
N LYS A 82 13.88 -11.25 1.47
CA LYS A 82 15.13 -10.50 1.23
C LYS A 82 15.00 -9.60 0.00
N ILE A 83 14.41 -10.12 -1.09
CA ILE A 83 14.11 -9.35 -2.30
C ILE A 83 13.12 -8.22 -1.99
N SER A 84 12.05 -8.54 -1.24
CA SER A 84 11.04 -7.56 -0.86
C SER A 84 11.60 -6.41 -0.03
N ARG A 85 12.47 -6.68 0.95
CA ARG A 85 13.12 -5.64 1.77
C ARG A 85 14.09 -4.80 0.96
N PHE A 86 14.92 -5.45 0.15
CA PHE A 86 15.85 -4.77 -0.74
C PHE A 86 15.14 -3.79 -1.69
N LEU A 87 14.03 -4.21 -2.29
CA LEU A 87 13.25 -3.33 -3.16
C LEU A 87 12.58 -2.18 -2.40
N ASP A 88 12.03 -2.45 -1.22
CA ASP A 88 11.41 -1.43 -0.37
C ASP A 88 12.43 -0.36 0.06
N GLU A 89 13.64 -0.76 0.48
CA GLU A 89 14.73 0.14 0.83
C GLU A 89 15.15 1.06 -0.34
N LEU A 90 15.04 0.57 -1.58
CA LEU A 90 15.34 1.35 -2.78
C LEU A 90 14.19 2.28 -3.17
N LEU A 91 12.95 1.80 -3.08
CA LEU A 91 11.77 2.45 -3.68
C LEU A 91 11.04 3.38 -2.71
N ARG A 92 10.93 3.02 -1.43
CA ARG A 92 10.18 3.80 -0.43
C ARG A 92 10.71 5.23 -0.28
N PRO A 93 12.02 5.49 -0.15
CA PRO A 93 12.52 6.86 -0.02
C PRO A 93 12.23 7.74 -1.25
N LEU A 94 12.12 7.13 -2.44
CA LEU A 94 11.74 7.83 -3.66
C LEU A 94 10.27 8.20 -3.64
N PHE A 95 9.42 7.27 -3.22
CA PHE A 95 8.00 7.50 -3.02
C PHE A 95 7.75 8.60 -1.98
N ASP A 96 8.35 8.49 -0.79
CA ASP A 96 8.13 9.43 0.32
C ASP A 96 8.48 10.87 -0.09
N ARG A 97 9.57 11.04 -0.86
CA ARG A 97 9.94 12.34 -1.41
C ARG A 97 8.92 12.85 -2.43
N MET A 98 8.50 11.98 -3.35
CA MET A 98 7.56 12.31 -4.43
C MET A 98 6.17 12.69 -3.89
N ALA A 99 5.71 12.00 -2.84
CA ALA A 99 4.35 12.11 -2.30
C ALA A 99 4.27 12.95 -1.00
N SER A 100 5.36 13.60 -0.58
CA SER A 100 5.45 14.36 0.67
C SER A 100 4.36 15.43 0.89
N SER A 101 3.72 15.92 -0.17
CA SER A 101 2.62 16.90 -0.07
C SER A 101 1.23 16.29 0.12
N THR A 102 1.07 14.99 -0.10
CA THR A 102 -0.22 14.29 -0.07
C THR A 102 -0.23 13.10 0.87
N THR A 103 0.94 12.59 1.25
CA THR A 103 1.11 11.41 2.10
C THR A 103 1.93 11.76 3.33
N VAL A 104 1.47 11.29 4.49
CA VAL A 104 2.11 11.49 5.78
C VAL A 104 2.57 10.16 6.38
N THR A 105 3.54 10.22 7.28
CA THR A 105 4.06 9.02 7.98
C THR A 105 3.72 8.98 9.47
N SER A 106 3.15 10.07 10.00
CA SER A 106 2.77 10.16 11.41
C SER A 106 1.58 11.09 11.64
N GLY A 107 0.85 10.88 12.73
CA GLY A 107 -0.22 11.79 13.16
C GLY A 107 0.28 13.21 13.47
N ILE A 108 1.55 13.37 13.86
CA ILE A 108 2.16 14.68 14.13
C ILE A 108 2.25 15.51 12.85
N GLU A 109 2.59 14.90 11.71
CA GLU A 109 2.62 15.60 10.41
C GLU A 109 1.22 16.10 10.02
N VAL A 110 0.20 15.30 10.30
CA VAL A 110 -1.20 15.62 10.00
C VAL A 110 -1.63 16.85 10.79
N ILE A 111 -1.36 16.86 12.10
CA ILE A 111 -1.69 18.00 12.97
C ILE A 111 -1.01 19.27 12.46
N LYS A 112 0.27 19.19 12.08
CA LYS A 112 1.01 20.34 11.55
C LYS A 112 0.39 20.86 10.25
N GLN A 113 0.12 20.00 9.28
CA GLN A 113 -0.47 20.40 8.00
C GLN A 113 -1.87 20.99 8.18
N LEU A 114 -2.70 20.36 9.02
CA LEU A 114 -4.05 20.82 9.30
C LEU A 114 -4.05 22.18 10.02
N TYR A 115 -3.15 22.38 10.99
CA TYR A 115 -3.02 23.66 11.71
C TYR A 115 -2.59 24.80 10.77
N GLU A 116 -1.63 24.57 9.88
CA GLU A 116 -1.23 25.59 8.91
C GLU A 116 -2.33 25.88 7.89
N TRP A 117 -3.06 24.86 7.44
CA TRP A 117 -4.20 25.03 6.56
C TRP A 117 -5.34 25.82 7.24
N SER A 118 -5.64 25.52 8.51
CA SER A 118 -6.79 26.10 9.21
C SER A 118 -6.64 27.60 9.44
N LYS A 119 -5.42 28.11 9.59
CA LYS A 119 -5.14 29.55 9.73
C LYS A 119 -5.69 30.39 8.58
N ARG A 120 -5.82 29.82 7.38
CA ARG A 120 -6.16 30.56 6.16
C ARG A 120 -7.49 30.14 5.54
N ASN A 121 -7.89 28.88 5.74
CA ASN A 121 -8.97 28.28 4.96
C ASN A 121 -10.14 27.77 5.80
N ALA A 122 -9.97 27.58 7.12
CA ALA A 122 -11.06 27.04 7.94
C ALA A 122 -12.20 28.04 8.12
N ARG A 123 -13.42 27.53 8.07
CA ARG A 123 -14.70 28.22 8.22
C ARG A 123 -15.55 27.49 9.25
N GLN A 124 -16.66 28.12 9.65
CA GLN A 124 -17.60 27.52 10.60
C GLN A 124 -18.28 26.26 10.03
N ASP A 125 -18.47 26.22 8.71
CA ASP A 125 -19.12 25.14 7.96
C ASP A 125 -18.12 24.21 7.25
N THR A 126 -16.82 24.31 7.60
CA THR A 126 -15.80 23.40 7.06
C THR A 126 -16.15 21.96 7.39
N LEU A 127 -16.23 21.12 6.35
CA LEU A 127 -16.45 19.70 6.49
C LEU A 127 -15.14 18.97 6.77
N ILE A 128 -15.25 17.91 7.55
CA ILE A 128 -14.20 16.91 7.71
C ILE A 128 -14.71 15.60 7.11
N CYS A 129 -13.93 14.96 6.27
CA CYS A 129 -14.25 13.66 5.70
C CYS A 129 -13.07 12.71 5.90
N THR A 130 -13.34 11.55 6.46
CA THR A 130 -12.38 10.45 6.48
C THR A 130 -12.82 9.39 5.49
N MET A 131 -11.86 8.70 4.88
CA MET A 131 -12.15 7.56 4.03
C MET A 131 -11.17 6.43 4.31
N ASP A 132 -11.67 5.21 4.24
CA ASP A 132 -10.89 3.97 4.30
C ASP A 132 -10.90 3.34 2.90
N VAL A 133 -9.72 2.97 2.39
CA VAL A 133 -9.61 2.21 1.14
C VAL A 133 -9.80 0.73 1.44
N ILE A 134 -10.94 0.19 1.02
CA ILE A 134 -11.32 -1.19 1.33
C ILE A 134 -10.33 -2.17 0.71
N ASP A 135 -9.77 -3.05 1.56
CA ASP A 135 -8.95 -4.19 1.15
C ASP A 135 -7.79 -3.85 0.20
N LEU A 136 -7.16 -2.68 0.40
CA LEU A 136 -6.14 -2.10 -0.49
C LEU A 136 -5.09 -3.14 -0.98
N TYR A 137 -4.54 -3.93 -0.06
CA TYR A 137 -3.47 -4.88 -0.40
C TYR A 137 -3.92 -6.08 -1.21
N THR A 138 -5.18 -6.50 -1.11
CA THR A 138 -5.72 -7.67 -1.82
C THR A 138 -6.46 -7.30 -3.09
N MET A 139 -6.91 -6.04 -3.21
CA MET A 139 -7.69 -5.58 -4.35
C MET A 139 -6.86 -5.08 -5.52
N ILE A 140 -5.63 -4.60 -5.31
CA ILE A 140 -4.76 -4.14 -6.40
C ILE A 140 -4.34 -5.32 -7.29
N PRO A 141 -4.67 -5.32 -8.59
CA PRO A 141 -4.16 -6.33 -9.51
C PRO A 141 -2.62 -6.31 -9.59
N GLN A 142 -1.98 -7.49 -9.60
CA GLN A 142 -0.53 -7.59 -9.51
C GLN A 142 0.20 -6.89 -10.66
N THR A 143 -0.33 -7.00 -11.89
CA THR A 143 0.28 -6.39 -13.07
C THR A 143 0.24 -4.86 -12.96
N GLU A 144 -0.90 -4.32 -12.58
CA GLU A 144 -1.18 -2.90 -12.44
C GLU A 144 -0.40 -2.30 -11.26
N GLY A 145 -0.24 -3.04 -10.16
CA GLY A 145 0.67 -2.69 -9.07
C GLY A 145 2.12 -2.55 -9.52
N ILE A 146 2.63 -3.49 -10.32
CA ILE A 146 3.99 -3.41 -10.88
C ILE A 146 4.09 -2.22 -11.86
N LEU A 147 3.06 -1.99 -12.68
CA LEU A 147 3.01 -0.86 -13.61
C LEU A 147 3.01 0.48 -12.85
N ALA A 148 2.39 0.56 -11.67
CA ALA A 148 2.44 1.76 -10.83
C ALA A 148 3.88 2.06 -10.38
N ILE A 149 4.67 1.05 -10.00
CA ILE A 149 6.10 1.24 -9.70
C ILE A 149 6.85 1.73 -10.95
N LYS A 150 6.60 1.12 -12.11
CA LYS A 150 7.25 1.57 -13.36
C LYS A 150 6.90 3.03 -13.67
N LYS A 151 5.62 3.38 -13.57
CA LYS A 151 5.11 4.75 -13.78
C LYS A 151 5.72 5.74 -12.79
N MET A 152 5.91 5.35 -11.53
CA MET A 152 6.62 6.16 -10.52
C MET A 152 8.06 6.43 -10.94
N LEU A 153 8.79 5.40 -11.36
CA LEU A 153 10.19 5.53 -11.77
C LEU A 153 10.34 6.38 -13.03
N ASP A 154 9.41 6.26 -13.98
CA ASP A 154 9.34 7.08 -15.19
C ASP A 154 8.97 8.54 -14.87
N TYR A 155 8.03 8.76 -13.95
CA TYR A 155 7.65 10.09 -13.47
C TYR A 155 8.84 10.82 -12.80
N LEU A 156 9.71 10.08 -12.11
CA LEU A 156 10.95 10.58 -11.53
C LEU A 156 12.11 10.68 -12.54
N ASN A 157 11.87 10.32 -13.81
CA ASN A 157 12.86 10.30 -14.90
C ASN A 157 14.14 9.52 -14.53
N LEU A 158 13.99 8.43 -13.79
CA LEU A 158 15.09 7.56 -13.42
C LEU A 158 15.37 6.55 -14.55
N LYS A 159 16.63 6.13 -14.67
CA LYS A 159 17.04 4.98 -15.53
C LYS A 159 17.61 3.82 -14.71
N GLN A 160 18.14 4.13 -13.53
CA GLN A 160 18.70 3.18 -12.58
C GLN A 160 18.67 3.76 -11.17
N ILE A 161 18.75 2.90 -10.16
CA ILE A 161 18.86 3.26 -8.74
C ILE A 161 20.04 2.49 -8.17
N ASN A 162 21.03 3.19 -7.61
CA ASN A 162 22.25 2.58 -7.05
C ASN A 162 22.94 1.57 -8.00
N GLY A 163 22.99 1.92 -9.29
CA GLY A 163 23.56 1.07 -10.35
C GLY A 163 22.67 -0.08 -10.82
N LEU A 164 21.48 -0.26 -10.22
CA LEU A 164 20.50 -1.27 -10.63
C LEU A 164 19.53 -0.67 -11.65
N LYS A 165 19.48 -1.25 -12.86
CA LYS A 165 18.57 -0.82 -13.93
C LYS A 165 17.10 -0.98 -13.50
N ILE A 166 16.24 -0.07 -13.97
CA ILE A 166 14.81 -0.13 -13.69
C ILE A 166 14.21 -1.45 -14.17
N GLU A 167 14.65 -1.99 -15.30
CA GLU A 167 14.17 -3.27 -15.80
C GLU A 167 14.43 -4.40 -14.81
N THR A 168 15.59 -4.40 -14.12
CA THR A 168 15.88 -5.37 -13.06
C THR A 168 14.95 -5.17 -11.87
N ILE A 169 14.70 -3.93 -11.45
CA ILE A 169 13.80 -3.61 -10.35
C ILE A 169 12.38 -4.12 -10.64
N ILE A 170 11.87 -3.87 -11.83
CA ILE A 170 10.54 -4.34 -12.27
C ILE A 170 10.48 -5.88 -12.32
N ARG A 171 11.55 -6.53 -12.80
CA ARG A 171 11.65 -8.00 -12.80
C ARG A 171 11.62 -8.57 -11.38
N LEU A 172 12.35 -7.98 -10.45
CA LEU A 172 12.36 -8.40 -9.05
C LEU A 172 11.00 -8.14 -8.37
N CYS A 173 10.37 -6.97 -8.62
CA CYS A 173 9.03 -6.67 -8.10
C CYS A 173 8.03 -7.72 -8.54
N ARG A 174 8.01 -8.03 -9.85
CA ARG A 174 7.16 -9.08 -10.43
C ARG A 174 7.39 -10.44 -9.80
N PHE A 175 8.65 -10.79 -9.55
CA PHE A 175 8.99 -12.05 -8.91
C PHE A 175 8.40 -12.14 -7.49
N VAL A 176 8.53 -11.07 -6.69
CA VAL A 176 7.98 -11.04 -5.33
C VAL A 176 6.47 -11.19 -5.31
N VAL A 177 5.73 -10.39 -6.10
CA VAL A 177 4.25 -10.42 -6.04
C VAL A 177 3.68 -11.73 -6.58
N ARG A 178 4.30 -12.34 -7.60
CA ARG A 178 3.82 -13.61 -8.18
C ARG A 178 4.12 -14.83 -7.33
N ASN A 179 5.13 -14.78 -6.48
CA ASN A 179 5.56 -15.92 -5.68
C ASN A 179 5.17 -15.76 -4.22
N ASN A 180 3.93 -15.37 -3.98
CA ASN A 180 3.41 -15.15 -2.64
C ASN A 180 2.52 -16.32 -2.21
N TYR A 181 3.07 -17.16 -1.34
CA TYR A 181 2.41 -18.37 -0.87
C TYR A 181 2.34 -18.35 0.65
N PHE A 182 1.24 -18.85 1.19
CA PHE A 182 1.04 -18.91 2.63
C PHE A 182 0.21 -20.12 3.02
N SER A 183 0.30 -20.51 4.29
CA SER A 183 -0.56 -21.51 4.89
C SER A 183 -1.66 -20.85 5.73
N TYR A 184 -2.83 -21.48 5.72
CA TYR A 184 -3.97 -21.14 6.57
C TYR A 184 -4.79 -22.41 6.81
N ASP A 185 -5.11 -22.69 8.07
CA ASP A 185 -5.99 -23.83 8.42
C ASP A 185 -5.53 -25.17 7.80
N SER A 186 -4.24 -25.48 7.96
CA SER A 186 -3.59 -26.69 7.42
C SER A 186 -3.67 -26.85 5.89
N LYS A 187 -3.95 -25.77 5.15
CA LYS A 187 -3.95 -25.72 3.69
C LYS A 187 -3.00 -24.65 3.20
N TYR A 188 -2.54 -24.80 1.97
CA TYR A 188 -1.67 -23.86 1.28
C TYR A 188 -2.45 -23.04 0.26
N TYR A 189 -2.04 -21.78 0.08
CA TYR A 189 -2.68 -20.84 -0.81
C TYR A 189 -1.64 -20.08 -1.61
N HIS A 190 -1.98 -19.79 -2.86
CA HIS A 190 -1.26 -18.86 -3.72
C HIS A 190 -2.07 -17.56 -3.82
N GLN A 191 -1.44 -16.43 -3.53
CA GLN A 191 -2.06 -15.13 -3.76
C GLN A 191 -1.89 -14.71 -5.22
N ILE A 192 -2.99 -14.72 -5.96
CA ILE A 192 -3.06 -14.42 -7.40
C ILE A 192 -3.47 -12.96 -7.68
N ARG A 193 -3.98 -12.25 -6.67
CA ARG A 193 -4.32 -10.82 -6.73
C ARG A 193 -3.81 -10.09 -5.50
N GLY A 194 -3.42 -8.82 -5.65
CA GLY A 194 -2.82 -8.07 -4.55
C GLY A 194 -1.39 -8.51 -4.24
N GLY A 195 -0.89 -8.04 -3.11
CA GLY A 195 0.38 -8.44 -2.54
C GLY A 195 0.24 -9.00 -1.13
N ALA A 196 1.30 -9.64 -0.64
CA ALA A 196 1.31 -10.23 0.69
C ALA A 196 1.13 -9.14 1.75
N MET A 197 0.12 -9.30 2.60
CA MET A 197 0.04 -8.48 3.81
C MET A 197 1.33 -8.70 4.63
N GLY A 198 2.03 -7.64 5.01
CA GLY A 198 3.32 -7.75 5.72
C GLY A 198 4.56 -7.91 4.84
N SER A 199 4.43 -8.00 3.50
CA SER A 199 5.57 -7.78 2.61
C SER A 199 5.90 -6.28 2.53
N PRO A 200 7.14 -5.85 2.82
CA PRO A 200 7.53 -4.44 2.71
C PRO A 200 7.29 -3.86 1.30
N LEU A 201 7.54 -4.64 0.25
CA LEU A 201 7.33 -4.20 -1.13
C LEU A 201 5.85 -3.95 -1.42
N THR A 202 4.97 -4.77 -0.86
CA THR A 202 3.52 -4.65 -1.07
C THR A 202 3.00 -3.29 -0.59
N LEU A 203 3.52 -2.78 0.53
CA LEU A 203 3.22 -1.43 1.01
C LEU A 203 3.65 -0.37 -0.01
N THR A 204 4.88 -0.46 -0.52
CA THR A 204 5.41 0.50 -1.50
C THR A 204 4.66 0.44 -2.83
N ILE A 205 4.26 -0.75 -3.30
CA ILE A 205 3.40 -0.91 -4.48
C ILE A 205 2.04 -0.25 -4.26
N ALA A 206 1.38 -0.52 -3.13
CA ALA A 206 0.07 0.03 -2.82
C ALA A 206 0.10 1.56 -2.76
N ASN A 207 1.13 2.12 -2.11
CA ASN A 207 1.34 3.57 -2.04
C ASN A 207 1.57 4.20 -3.43
N ALA A 208 2.42 3.60 -4.27
CA ALA A 208 2.64 4.08 -5.62
C ALA A 208 1.36 4.01 -6.48
N TYR A 209 0.58 2.93 -6.34
CA TYR A 209 -0.71 2.78 -7.00
C TYR A 209 -1.68 3.90 -6.59
N MET A 210 -1.85 4.09 -5.28
CA MET A 210 -2.73 5.11 -4.72
C MET A 210 -2.32 6.52 -5.13
N PHE A 211 -1.02 6.82 -5.18
CA PHE A 211 -0.54 8.13 -5.64
C PHE A 211 -1.02 8.48 -7.05
N PHE A 212 -1.07 7.52 -7.97
CA PHE A 212 -1.57 7.78 -9.31
C PHE A 212 -3.09 7.82 -9.39
N PHE A 213 -3.78 7.00 -8.60
CA PHE A 213 -5.23 7.04 -8.46
C PHE A 213 -5.72 8.40 -7.92
N GLU A 214 -5.05 8.94 -6.91
CA GLU A 214 -5.54 10.09 -6.14
C GLU A 214 -5.25 11.45 -6.79
N ARG A 215 -4.47 11.53 -7.87
CA ARG A 215 -3.99 12.80 -8.43
C ARG A 215 -5.12 13.78 -8.76
N ASP A 216 -6.19 13.30 -9.39
CA ASP A 216 -7.31 14.15 -9.78
C ASP A 216 -8.18 14.52 -8.58
N ILE A 217 -8.26 13.66 -7.56
CA ILE A 217 -8.92 13.96 -6.29
C ILE A 217 -8.16 15.10 -5.60
N VAL A 218 -6.85 14.92 -5.38
CA VAL A 218 -5.97 15.92 -4.76
C VAL A 218 -6.08 17.26 -5.49
N LYS A 219 -6.07 17.25 -6.83
CA LYS A 219 -6.21 18.47 -7.63
C LYS A 219 -7.55 19.18 -7.39
N GLN A 220 -8.66 18.43 -7.36
CA GLN A 220 -9.99 19.00 -7.09
C GLN A 220 -10.09 19.61 -5.69
N ILE A 221 -9.54 18.93 -4.70
CA ILE A 221 -9.51 19.40 -3.30
C ILE A 221 -8.67 20.67 -3.18
N ASN A 222 -7.45 20.66 -3.72
CA ASN A 222 -6.54 21.81 -3.66
C ASN A 222 -7.10 23.04 -4.39
N ASN A 223 -7.73 22.86 -5.55
CA ASN A 223 -8.38 23.94 -6.29
C ASN A 223 -9.54 24.59 -5.52
N SER A 224 -10.07 23.90 -4.51
CA SER A 224 -11.13 24.40 -3.64
C SER A 224 -10.61 24.94 -2.31
N ASN A 225 -9.28 25.11 -2.19
CA ASN A 225 -8.58 25.44 -0.96
C ASN A 225 -8.83 24.42 0.17
N GLY A 226 -9.19 23.18 -0.16
CA GLY A 226 -9.25 22.09 0.79
C GLY A 226 -7.86 21.52 1.08
N LEU A 227 -7.81 20.58 2.01
CA LEU A 227 -6.62 19.81 2.36
C LEU A 227 -6.92 18.34 2.18
N TYR A 228 -6.04 17.63 1.49
CA TYR A 228 -6.05 16.18 1.32
C TYR A 228 -4.79 15.60 1.96
N ILE A 229 -4.96 14.60 2.81
CA ILE A 229 -3.87 13.87 3.45
C ILE A 229 -4.19 12.38 3.40
N ARG A 230 -3.21 11.54 3.07
CA ARG A 230 -3.34 10.08 3.15
C ARG A 230 -2.26 9.47 4.03
N TYR A 231 -2.66 8.49 4.83
CA TYR A 231 -1.79 7.59 5.58
C TYR A 231 -2.11 6.15 5.16
N ILE A 232 -1.30 5.57 4.28
CA ILE A 232 -1.54 4.22 3.72
C ILE A 232 -2.94 4.11 3.07
N ASP A 233 -3.89 3.45 3.74
CA ASP A 233 -5.29 3.20 3.36
C ASP A 233 -6.27 4.21 3.97
N ASP A 234 -5.83 5.00 4.94
CA ASP A 234 -6.64 6.05 5.57
C ASP A 234 -6.45 7.39 4.86
N ILE A 235 -7.56 8.02 4.47
CA ILE A 235 -7.59 9.35 3.84
C ILE A 235 -8.32 10.32 4.78
N PHE A 236 -7.78 11.52 4.89
CA PHE A 236 -8.34 12.65 5.61
C PHE A 236 -8.49 13.84 4.66
N ILE A 237 -9.69 14.38 4.56
CA ILE A 237 -10.01 15.58 3.79
C ILE A 237 -10.67 16.61 4.70
N THR A 238 -10.26 17.87 4.56
CA THR A 238 -11.07 18.99 5.04
C THR A 238 -11.32 20.00 3.92
N ILE A 239 -12.58 20.42 3.77
CA ILE A 239 -13.02 21.20 2.60
C ILE A 239 -14.28 22.03 2.89
N ASN A 240 -14.42 23.16 2.19
CA ASN A 240 -15.55 24.09 2.32
C ASN A 240 -16.61 23.90 1.23
N TRP A 241 -16.83 22.65 0.81
CA TRP A 241 -17.94 22.29 -0.08
C TRP A 241 -19.19 22.00 0.74
N SER A 242 -20.37 22.03 0.10
CA SER A 242 -21.56 21.47 0.73
C SER A 242 -21.45 19.94 0.82
N SER A 243 -22.07 19.34 1.85
CA SER A 243 -22.03 17.87 2.04
C SER A 243 -22.55 17.13 0.83
N GLN A 244 -23.64 17.62 0.23
CA GLN A 244 -24.23 17.06 -1.00
C GLN A 244 -23.24 17.07 -2.18
N HIS A 245 -22.44 18.12 -2.33
CA HIS A 245 -21.43 18.17 -3.38
C HIS A 245 -20.31 17.18 -3.10
N LEU A 246 -19.82 17.12 -1.85
CA LEU A 246 -18.75 16.19 -1.46
C LEU A 246 -19.17 14.72 -1.65
N GLU A 247 -20.36 14.33 -1.20
CA GLU A 247 -20.92 12.99 -1.38
C GLU A 247 -20.99 12.61 -2.87
N LYS A 248 -21.50 13.52 -3.71
CA LYS A 248 -21.55 13.30 -5.17
C LYS A 248 -20.15 13.15 -5.79
N GLN A 249 -19.13 13.82 -5.26
CA GLN A 249 -17.76 13.65 -5.73
C GLN A 249 -17.17 12.33 -5.25
N ILE A 250 -17.43 11.91 -4.01
CA ILE A 250 -17.03 10.60 -3.50
C ILE A 250 -17.60 9.47 -4.36
N ASP A 251 -18.87 9.57 -4.76
CA ASP A 251 -19.50 8.61 -5.69
C ASP A 251 -18.81 8.56 -7.07
N ARG A 252 -18.26 9.69 -7.52
CA ARG A 252 -17.49 9.77 -8.77
C ARG A 252 -16.08 9.22 -8.60
N TRP A 253 -15.40 9.55 -7.51
CA TRP A 253 -14.06 9.04 -7.20
C TRP A 253 -14.05 7.51 -7.08
N ASN A 254 -15.12 6.94 -6.52
CA ASN A 254 -15.37 5.50 -6.49
C ASN A 254 -15.55 4.83 -7.87
N LYS A 255 -15.58 5.61 -8.96
CA LYS A 255 -15.66 5.13 -10.34
C LYS A 255 -14.36 5.37 -11.11
N PHE A 256 -13.35 6.00 -10.50
CA PHE A 256 -12.07 6.27 -11.16
C PHE A 256 -11.28 4.99 -11.44
N ASP A 257 -11.42 4.00 -10.57
CA ASP A 257 -10.75 2.72 -10.67
C ASP A 257 -11.63 1.62 -10.06
N LEU A 258 -11.90 0.58 -10.83
CA LEU A 258 -12.73 -0.55 -10.37
C LEU A 258 -12.08 -1.35 -9.24
N ASN A 259 -10.77 -1.21 -9.05
CA ASN A 259 -10.01 -1.91 -8.03
C ASN A 259 -9.92 -1.15 -6.71
N ILE A 260 -10.33 0.12 -6.68
CA ILE A 260 -10.28 0.98 -5.50
C ILE A 260 -11.69 1.34 -5.07
N LYS A 261 -12.02 0.99 -3.82
CA LYS A 261 -13.28 1.37 -3.20
C LYS A 261 -13.01 2.23 -1.97
N LEU A 262 -13.54 3.44 -1.99
CA LEU A 262 -13.48 4.41 -0.89
C LEU A 262 -14.74 4.28 -0.06
N LYS A 263 -14.57 3.97 1.23
CA LYS A 263 -15.63 4.05 2.24
C LYS A 263 -15.47 5.35 3.00
N ALA A 264 -16.31 6.33 2.69
CA ALA A 264 -16.25 7.67 3.28
C ALA A 264 -17.22 7.84 4.44
N GLU A 265 -16.80 8.64 5.42
CA GLU A 265 -17.62 9.16 6.51
C GLU A 265 -17.42 10.68 6.55
N VAL A 266 -18.54 11.44 6.58
CA VAL A 266 -18.53 12.92 6.56
C VAL A 266 -19.00 13.43 7.91
N PHE A 267 -18.25 14.37 8.47
CA PHE A 267 -18.44 14.92 9.80
C PHE A 267 -18.55 16.44 9.75
N HIS A 268 -19.42 16.96 10.62
CA HIS A 268 -19.66 18.40 10.79
C HIS A 268 -18.99 18.98 12.04
N GLU A 269 -18.56 18.13 12.98
CA GLU A 269 -18.13 18.58 14.32
C GLU A 269 -16.84 17.94 14.77
N LYS A 270 -16.79 16.61 14.90
CA LYS A 270 -15.65 15.91 15.47
C LYS A 270 -15.40 14.60 14.75
N VAL A 271 -14.12 14.26 14.61
CA VAL A 271 -13.68 12.93 14.17
C VAL A 271 -12.46 12.47 14.96
N GLN A 272 -12.34 11.16 15.17
CA GLN A 272 -11.08 10.54 15.60
C GLN A 272 -10.40 9.89 14.39
N TRP A 273 -9.12 10.22 14.17
CA TRP A 273 -8.35 9.71 13.04
C TRP A 273 -6.86 9.58 13.43
N LEU A 274 -6.27 8.40 13.18
CA LEU A 274 -4.91 8.01 13.65
C LEU A 274 -4.65 8.36 15.12
N ASP A 275 -5.54 7.94 16.03
CA ASP A 275 -5.49 8.21 17.48
C ASP A 275 -5.58 9.68 17.89
N ASN A 276 -5.89 10.59 16.96
CA ASN A 276 -6.05 12.02 17.22
C ASN A 276 -7.52 12.46 17.11
N ALA A 277 -7.96 13.35 17.99
CA ALA A 277 -9.30 13.95 17.93
C ALA A 277 -9.25 15.31 17.24
N PHE A 278 -9.98 15.44 16.14
CA PHE A 278 -10.11 16.68 15.38
C PHE A 278 -11.50 17.27 15.61
N HIS A 279 -11.57 18.59 15.78
CA HIS A 279 -12.82 19.32 15.99
C HIS A 279 -12.92 20.45 14.95
N SER A 280 -14.08 20.62 14.33
CA SER A 280 -14.40 21.82 13.56
C SER A 280 -14.50 23.00 14.52
N ASN A 281 -14.04 24.18 14.11
CA ASN A 281 -14.20 25.40 14.89
C ASN A 281 -15.67 25.87 14.87
N GLN A 282 -16.52 25.23 15.67
CA GLN A 282 -17.76 25.87 16.11
C GLN A 282 -17.39 26.79 17.27
N LYS A 283 -17.47 28.11 17.05
CA LYS A 283 -17.54 29.04 18.19
C LYS A 283 -18.86 28.77 18.89
N SER A 284 -18.80 28.53 20.19
CA SER A 284 -19.90 28.77 21.13
C SER A 284 -20.43 30.19 20.98
#